data_AF-A0A259K3T4-F1
#
_entry.id   AF-A0A259K3T4-F1
#
_cell.length_a   1.000
_cell.length_b   1.000
_cell.length_c   1.000
_cell.angle_alpha   90.00
_cell.angle_beta   90.00
_cell.angle_gamma   90.00
#
_symmetry.space_group_name_H-M   'P 1'
#
loop_
_entity.id
_entity.type
_entity.pdbx_description
1 polymer ?
#
loop_
_entity_poly.entity_id
_entity_poly.type
_entity_poly.pdbx_seq_one_letter_code
_entity_poly.pdbx_strand_id
1 'polypeptide(L)'
;MFDIGATELLVIVIVAVIAIGPKDMPLALRTAGRWIGKIRRMSAHFRTGMDAMIREAEMEEMEKTWRERNAKIMAEHPAGEMGPLQKTDPPAASAEAAVNKANETQPPDKPGEG
;
A
#
# COMPACT_ATOMS: atom_id res chain seq x y z
N MET A 1 -20.64 7.39 -18.26
CA MET A 1 -20.90 8.59 -19.10
C MET A 1 -19.98 9.76 -18.77
N PHE A 2 -18.79 9.51 -18.24
CA PHE A 2 -17.69 10.47 -18.19
C PHE A 2 -16.57 9.88 -19.02
N ASP A 3 -16.56 10.23 -20.30
CA ASP A 3 -15.47 9.89 -21.20
C ASP A 3 -14.36 10.93 -20.98
N ILE A 4 -13.62 10.81 -19.86
CA ILE A 4 -12.45 11.66 -19.62
C ILE A 4 -11.31 11.02 -20.40
N GLY A 5 -11.30 11.30 -21.70
CA GLY A 5 -10.23 10.94 -22.60
C GLY A 5 -9.12 12.00 -22.63
N ALA A 6 -8.10 11.72 -23.44
CA ALA A 6 -7.04 12.68 -23.70
C ALA A 6 -7.56 13.99 -24.33
N THR A 7 -8.60 13.89 -25.17
CA THR A 7 -9.22 15.02 -25.86
C THR A 7 -9.94 15.96 -24.89
N GLU A 8 -10.71 15.42 -23.94
CA GLU A 8 -11.44 16.20 -22.95
C GLU A 8 -10.47 16.93 -22.01
N LEU A 9 -9.40 16.26 -21.60
CA LEU A 9 -8.32 16.90 -20.84
C LEU A 9 -7.67 18.05 -21.62
N LEU A 10 -7.43 17.88 -22.92
CA LEU A 10 -6.89 18.95 -23.77
C LEU A 10 -7.84 20.17 -23.81
N VAL A 11 -9.15 19.93 -24.00
CA VAL A 11 -10.16 21.01 -24.02
C VAL A 11 -10.18 21.75 -22.69
N ILE A 12 -10.15 21.04 -21.55
CA ILE A 12 -10.10 21.65 -20.22
C ILE A 12 -8.85 22.51 -20.07
N VAL A 13 -7.68 22.03 -20.51
CA VAL A 13 -6.43 22.80 -20.45
C VAL A 13 -6.52 24.07 -21.30
N ILE A 14 -7.05 23.98 -22.52
CA ILE A 14 -7.23 25.16 -23.39
C ILE A 14 -8.15 26.18 -22.73
N VAL A 15 -9.31 25.75 -22.21
CA VAL A 15 -10.25 26.64 -21.52
C VAL A 15 -9.61 27.26 -20.28
N ALA A 16 -8.85 26.50 -19.51
CA ALA A 16 -8.14 27.01 -18.34
C ALA A 16 -7.09 28.07 -18.72
N VAL A 17 -6.34 27.86 -19.81
CA VAL A 17 -5.38 28.84 -20.34
C VAL A 17 -6.07 30.12 -20.80
N ILE A 18 -7.24 30.02 -21.44
CA ILE A 18 -8.00 31.20 -21.89
C ILE A 18 -8.56 31.97 -20.69
N ALA A 19 -9.13 31.27 -19.71
CA ALA A 19 -9.77 31.89 -18.55
C ALA A 19 -8.76 32.56 -17.61
N ILE A 20 -7.61 31.91 -17.36
CA ILE A 20 -6.57 32.42 -16.46
C ILE A 20 -5.60 33.33 -17.21
N GLY A 21 -5.36 33.07 -18.49
CA GLY A 21 -4.33 33.69 -19.30
C GLY A 21 -3.06 32.83 -19.40
N PRO A 22 -2.44 32.73 -20.59
CA PRO A 22 -1.25 31.87 -20.80
C PRO A 22 -0.01 32.32 -20.04
N LYS A 23 0.09 33.61 -19.69
CA LYS A 23 1.20 34.16 -18.90
C LYS A 23 1.05 33.87 -17.40
N ASP A 24 -0.18 33.77 -16.91
CA ASP A 24 -0.49 33.56 -15.49
C ASP A 24 -0.67 32.08 -15.13
N MET A 25 -1.04 31.24 -16.10
CA MET A 25 -1.09 29.77 -15.95
C MET A 25 0.18 29.13 -15.34
N PRO A 26 1.43 29.47 -15.78
CA PRO A 26 2.62 28.91 -15.15
C PRO A 26 2.76 29.31 -13.67
N LEU A 27 2.34 30.53 -13.31
CA LEU A 27 2.34 30.96 -11.91
C LEU A 27 1.24 30.25 -11.11
N ALA A 28 0.06 30.06 -11.70
CA ALA A 28 -1.06 29.33 -11.10
C ALA A 28 -0.70 27.87 -10.82
N LEU A 29 -0.10 27.16 -11.78
CA LEU A 29 0.37 25.77 -11.61
C LEU A 29 1.42 25.65 -10.50
N ARG A 30 2.36 26.60 -10.40
CA ARG A 30 3.36 26.62 -9.31
C ARG A 30 2.70 26.83 -7.95
N THR A 31 1.69 27.68 -7.88
CA THR A 31 0.94 27.96 -6.65
C THR A 31 0.10 26.76 -6.23
N ALA A 32 -0.64 26.18 -7.17
CA ALA A 32 -1.43 24.96 -6.95
C ALA A 32 -0.54 23.80 -6.52
N GLY A 33 0.58 23.57 -7.20
CA GLY A 33 1.55 22.52 -6.84
C GLY A 33 2.12 22.71 -5.43
N ARG A 34 2.43 23.95 -5.02
CA ARG A 34 2.89 24.25 -3.66
C ARG A 34 1.80 23.99 -2.62
N TRP A 35 0.55 24.30 -2.93
CA TRP A 35 -0.60 24.01 -2.07
C TRP A 35 -0.84 22.51 -1.92
N ILE A 36 -0.89 21.78 -3.03
CA ILE A 36 -1.04 20.31 -3.05
C ILE A 36 0.12 19.65 -2.29
N GLY A 37 1.36 20.13 -2.48
CA GLY A 37 2.53 19.64 -1.75
C GLY A 37 2.43 19.86 -0.24
N LYS A 38 1.93 21.02 0.19
CA LYS A 38 1.68 21.31 1.61
C LYS A 38 0.62 20.39 2.19
N ILE A 39 -0.50 20.20 1.48
CA ILE A 39 -1.56 19.26 1.89
C ILE A 39 -1.00 17.85 1.99
N ARG A 40 -0.23 17.38 1.00
CA ARG A 40 0.37 16.04 1.03
C ARG A 40 1.31 15.84 2.20
N ARG A 41 2.14 16.84 2.53
CA ARG A 41 3.02 16.79 3.71
C ARG A 41 2.21 16.75 5.00
N MET A 42 1.15 17.56 5.08
CA MET A 42 0.25 17.57 6.23
C MET A 42 -0.46 16.22 6.38
N SER A 43 -0.99 15.64 5.30
CA SER A 43 -1.57 14.29 5.27
C SER A 43 -0.57 13.21 5.68
N ALA A 44 0.72 13.35 5.37
CA ALA A 44 1.74 12.40 5.83
C ALA A 44 1.88 12.45 7.36
N HIS A 45 1.88 13.64 7.96
CA HIS A 45 1.87 13.79 9.41
C HIS A 45 0.56 13.30 10.04
N PHE A 46 -0.59 13.52 9.40
CA PHE A 46 -1.87 12.96 9.84
C PHE A 46 -1.89 11.44 9.75
N ARG A 47 -1.29 10.82 8.73
CA ARG A 47 -1.14 9.36 8.66
C ARG A 47 -0.31 8.85 9.82
N THR A 48 0.84 9.46 10.12
CA THR A 48 1.66 9.05 11.27
C THR A 48 0.94 9.24 12.61
N GLY A 49 0.20 10.35 12.78
CA GLY A 49 -0.59 10.60 13.99
C GLY A 49 -1.83 9.72 14.10
N MET A 50 -2.49 9.44 12.97
CA MET A 50 -3.58 8.48 12.90
C MET A 50 -3.08 7.05 13.09
N ASP A 51 -1.94 6.64 12.57
CA ASP A 51 -1.38 5.31 12.80
C ASP A 51 -1.09 5.11 14.30
N ALA A 52 -0.67 6.16 15.01
CA ALA A 52 -0.52 6.13 16.47
C ALA A 52 -1.87 6.04 17.19
N MET A 53 -2.87 6.83 16.78
CA MET A 53 -4.21 6.79 17.38
C MET A 53 -5.03 5.55 17.00
N ILE A 54 -4.91 5.05 15.78
CA ILE A 54 -5.52 3.82 15.28
C ILE A 54 -4.89 2.65 16.00
N ARG A 55 -3.58 2.64 16.25
CA ARG A 55 -2.99 1.61 17.09
C ARG A 55 -3.53 1.62 18.53
N GLU A 56 -3.91 2.78 19.05
CA GLU A 56 -4.59 2.91 20.35
C GLU A 56 -6.08 2.51 20.28
N ALA A 57 -6.80 2.91 19.22
CA ALA A 57 -8.22 2.65 19.03
C ALA A 57 -8.53 1.22 18.51
N GLU A 58 -7.62 0.62 17.75
CA GLU A 58 -7.65 -0.79 17.38
C GLU A 58 -7.53 -1.66 18.63
N MET A 59 -6.81 -1.24 19.67
CA MET A 59 -6.78 -2.02 20.92
C MET A 59 -8.17 -2.07 21.58
N GLU A 60 -8.93 -0.97 21.54
CA GLU A 60 -10.25 -0.90 22.19
C GLU A 60 -11.36 -1.58 21.37
N GLU A 61 -11.39 -1.39 20.05
CA GLU A 61 -12.37 -2.03 19.16
C GLU A 61 -12.03 -3.50 18.83
N MET A 62 -10.74 -3.85 18.69
CA MET A 62 -10.35 -5.26 18.56
C MET A 62 -10.58 -6.03 19.84
N GLU A 63 -10.36 -5.45 21.03
CA GLU A 63 -10.66 -6.15 22.28
C GLU A 63 -12.15 -6.46 22.42
N LYS A 64 -13.02 -5.51 22.06
CA LYS A 64 -14.47 -5.73 22.08
C LYS A 64 -14.92 -6.79 21.09
N THR A 65 -14.42 -6.72 19.85
CA THR A 65 -14.71 -7.70 18.79
C THR A 65 -14.13 -9.08 19.12
N TRP A 66 -12.94 -9.13 19.71
CA TRP A 66 -12.28 -10.36 20.17
C TRP A 66 -13.03 -11.01 21.33
N ARG A 67 -13.47 -10.22 22.33
CA ARG A 67 -14.28 -10.71 23.45
C ARG A 67 -15.63 -11.27 22.97
N GLU A 68 -16.32 -10.57 22.06
CA GLU A 68 -17.59 -11.06 21.50
C GLU A 68 -17.39 -12.33 20.66
N ARG A 69 -16.31 -12.41 19.88
CA ARG A 69 -15.98 -13.61 19.09
C ARG A 69 -15.58 -14.77 20.00
N ASN A 70 -14.76 -14.53 21.03
CA ASN A 70 -14.31 -15.55 21.97
C ASN A 70 -15.46 -16.05 22.86
N ALA A 71 -16.37 -15.16 23.29
CA ALA A 71 -17.58 -15.53 24.01
C ALA A 71 -18.50 -16.42 23.16
N LYS A 72 -18.64 -16.13 21.86
CA LYS A 72 -19.38 -17.01 20.94
C LYS A 72 -18.69 -18.36 20.74
N ILE A 73 -17.37 -18.39 20.57
CA ILE A 73 -16.61 -19.64 20.44
C ILE A 73 -16.73 -20.49 21.73
N MET A 74 -16.68 -19.89 22.91
CA MET A 74 -16.86 -20.59 24.19
C MET A 74 -18.30 -21.05 24.42
N ALA A 75 -19.30 -20.30 23.91
CA ALA A 75 -20.70 -20.69 23.98
C ALA A 75 -21.06 -21.81 22.98
N GLU A 76 -20.42 -21.82 21.81
CA GLU A 76 -20.60 -22.83 20.77
C GLU A 76 -19.75 -24.10 21.03
N HIS A 77 -18.63 -23.99 21.75
CA HIS A 77 -17.77 -25.10 22.16
C HIS A 77 -17.48 -25.08 23.69
N PRO A 78 -18.41 -25.57 24.53
CA PRO A 78 -18.12 -25.78 25.95
C PRO A 78 -17.08 -26.90 26.10
N ALA A 79 -15.84 -26.53 26.42
CA ALA A 79 -14.77 -27.37 26.95
C ALA A 79 -14.77 -28.84 26.47
N GLY A 80 -14.37 -29.08 25.21
CA GLY A 80 -14.42 -30.46 24.71
C GLY A 80 -13.68 -30.80 23.44
N GLU A 81 -12.76 -29.98 22.90
CA GLU A 81 -11.84 -30.43 21.84
C GLU A 81 -10.71 -29.40 21.60
N MET A 82 -9.74 -29.31 22.52
CA MET A 82 -8.40 -28.87 22.12
C MET A 82 -7.68 -30.07 21.49
N GLY A 83 -8.03 -30.37 20.23
CA GLY A 83 -7.15 -31.14 19.36
C GLY A 83 -5.86 -30.33 19.14
N PRO A 84 -4.66 -30.95 19.12
CA PRO A 84 -3.42 -30.21 19.05
C PRO A 84 -3.42 -29.33 17.80
N LEU A 85 -3.12 -28.05 17.97
CA LEU A 85 -2.82 -27.16 16.86
C LEU A 85 -1.73 -27.82 16.01
N GLN A 86 -2.13 -28.34 14.84
CA GLN A 86 -1.20 -28.71 13.81
C GLN A 86 -0.42 -27.44 13.50
N LYS A 87 0.84 -27.40 13.96
CA LYS A 87 1.85 -26.50 13.44
C LYS A 87 1.89 -26.74 11.95
N THR A 88 1.22 -25.89 11.17
CA THR A 88 1.55 -25.74 9.77
C THR A 88 2.91 -25.08 9.76
N ASP A 89 3.96 -25.88 9.57
CA ASP A 89 5.30 -25.38 9.36
C ASP A 89 5.25 -24.32 8.23
N PRO A 90 5.87 -23.14 8.40
CA PRO A 90 5.99 -22.19 7.30
C PRO A 90 6.69 -22.91 6.12
N PRO A 91 6.28 -22.68 4.86
CA PRO A 91 6.84 -23.36 3.70
C PRO A 91 8.27 -22.89 3.43
N ALA A 92 9.23 -23.40 4.21
CA ALA A 92 10.66 -23.21 4.01
C ALA A 92 11.14 -23.87 2.70
N ALA A 93 10.33 -24.75 2.10
CA ALA A 93 10.63 -25.41 0.83
C ALA A 93 10.55 -24.49 -0.41
N SER A 94 10.02 -23.26 -0.32
CA SER A 94 10.01 -22.32 -1.44
C SER A 94 11.17 -21.32 -1.45
N ALA A 95 11.94 -21.23 -0.35
CA ALA A 95 13.13 -20.36 -0.29
C ALA A 95 14.36 -21.05 -0.88
N GLU A 96 14.47 -22.38 -0.76
CA GLU A 96 15.63 -23.13 -1.25
C GLU A 96 15.61 -23.34 -2.77
N ALA A 97 14.42 -23.43 -3.39
CA ALA A 97 14.28 -23.58 -4.84
C ALA A 97 14.63 -22.30 -5.64
N ALA A 98 14.55 -21.12 -5.02
CA ALA A 98 14.89 -19.85 -5.68
C ALA A 98 16.40 -19.59 -5.71
N VAL A 99 17.15 -20.08 -4.72
CA VAL A 99 18.62 -19.91 -4.63
C VAL A 99 19.34 -20.76 -5.68
N ASN A 100 18.86 -21.98 -5.97
CA ASN A 100 19.50 -22.84 -6.96
C ASN A 100 19.29 -22.37 -8.42
N LYS A 101 18.24 -21.59 -8.70
CA LYS A 101 17.98 -21.08 -10.06
C LYS A 101 18.81 -19.84 -10.43
N ALA A 102 19.45 -19.20 -9.46
CA ALA A 102 20.33 -18.05 -9.68
C ALA A 102 21.79 -18.43 -9.96
N ASN A 103 22.20 -19.68 -9.70
CA ASN A 103 23.59 -20.11 -9.84
C ASN A 103 23.91 -20.85 -11.16
N GLU A 104 22.96 -20.94 -12.10
CA GLU A 104 23.11 -21.73 -13.35
C GLU A 104 23.08 -20.87 -14.63
N THR A 105 23.28 -19.55 -14.53
CA THR A 105 23.34 -18.66 -15.71
C THR A 105 24.58 -17.78 -15.81
N GLN A 106 25.65 -18.10 -15.08
CA GLN A 106 26.96 -17.51 -15.37
C GLN A 106 27.67 -18.38 -16.42
N PRO A 107 27.80 -17.93 -17.69
CA PRO A 107 28.58 -18.67 -18.68
C PRO A 107 30.06 -18.67 -18.26
N PRO A 108 30.78 -19.80 -18.45
CA PRO A 108 32.16 -19.94 -18.00
C PRO A 108 33.10 -18.97 -18.73
N ASP A 109 33.91 -18.28 -17.92
CA ASP A 109 35.12 -17.59 -18.33
C ASP A 109 35.94 -18.49 -19.28
N LYS A 110 36.29 -17.95 -20.45
CA LYS A 110 37.22 -18.61 -21.37
C LYS A 110 38.62 -18.58 -20.74
N PRO A 111 39.34 -19.71 -20.64
CA PRO A 111 40.77 -19.70 -20.36
C PRO A 111 41.53 -19.12 -21.56
N GLY A 112 42.57 -18.33 -21.28
CA GLY A 112 43.31 -17.53 -22.25
C GLY A 112 44.18 -18.31 -23.24
N GLU A 113 44.85 -17.56 -24.13
CA GLU A 113 46.22 -17.76 -24.63
C GLU A 113 46.45 -16.85 -25.87
N GLY A 114 47.60 -16.14 -25.88
CA GLY A 114 48.06 -15.24 -26.94
C GLY A 114 48.86 -14.06 -26.43
#